data_AF-A0A959NII6-F1
#
_entry.id   AF-A0A959NII6-F1
#
_cell.length_a   1.000
_cell.length_b   1.000
_cell.length_c   1.000
_cell.angle_alpha   90.00
_cell.angle_beta   90.00
_cell.angle_gamma   90.00
#
_symmetry.space_group_name_H-M   'P 1'
#
loop_
_entity.id
_entity.type
_entity.pdbx_description
1 polymer ?
#
loop_
_entity_poly.entity_id
_entity_poly.type
_entity_poly.pdbx_seq_one_letter_code
_entity_poly.pdbx_strand_id
1 'polypeptide(L)'
;MTKYTQILIIFLTLSACGQNATEMKTPENANEKFAEFITKKKFVEENFYPGIADEKMRPVFTEKINQIASDFKTVAESEKPTDKNYQEKIGIGLSRFADVYLELDTEDRERVCTYIEELMDIVGLESSNGQLNKFMYGFDPKEVEKN
;
A
#
# COMPACT_ATOMS: atom_id res chain seq x y z
N MET A 1 -0.47 52.07 29.49
CA MET A 1 -0.92 50.72 29.12
C MET A 1 -1.06 50.64 27.60
N THR A 2 0.01 50.31 26.90
CA THR A 2 0.01 50.13 25.45
C THR A 2 -0.20 48.64 25.16
N LYS A 3 -1.34 48.31 24.57
CA LYS A 3 -1.68 46.94 24.16
C LYS A 3 -1.02 46.68 22.80
N TYR A 4 -0.04 45.80 22.75
CA TYR A 4 0.50 45.27 21.49
C TYR A 4 -0.34 44.06 21.08
N THR A 5 -1.04 44.16 19.96
CA THR A 5 -1.75 43.03 19.35
C THR A 5 -0.78 42.35 18.38
N GLN A 6 -0.23 41.21 18.78
CA GLN A 6 0.53 40.35 17.87
C GLN A 6 -0.44 39.69 16.89
N ILE A 7 -0.38 40.10 15.62
CA ILE A 7 -1.05 39.38 14.54
C ILE A 7 -0.16 38.20 14.16
N LEU A 8 -0.54 37.00 14.57
CA LEU A 8 0.04 35.74 14.13
C LEU A 8 -0.50 35.43 12.72
N ILE A 9 0.27 35.72 11.68
CA ILE A 9 -0.07 35.32 10.31
C ILE A 9 0.28 33.84 10.17
N ILE A 10 -0.73 32.98 10.28
CA ILE A 10 -0.64 31.56 9.90
C ILE A 10 -0.76 31.51 8.38
N PHE A 11 0.36 31.29 7.69
CA PHE A 11 0.36 30.91 6.29
C PHE A 11 -0.15 29.46 6.17
N LEU A 12 -1.44 29.31 5.89
CA LEU A 12 -2.01 28.06 5.36
C LEU A 12 -1.57 27.94 3.90
N THR A 13 -0.43 27.30 3.64
CA THR A 13 -0.09 26.88 2.28
C THR A 13 -1.01 25.72 1.90
N LEU A 14 -2.05 26.03 1.12
CA LEU A 14 -2.79 25.06 0.35
C LEU A 14 -1.82 24.47 -0.69
N SER A 15 -1.08 23.42 -0.32
CA SER A 15 -0.40 22.57 -1.29
C SER A 15 -1.47 21.80 -2.05
N ALA A 16 -1.96 22.38 -3.14
CA ALA A 16 -2.57 21.62 -4.21
C ALA A 16 -1.47 20.68 -4.74
N CYS A 17 -1.35 19.50 -4.14
CA CYS A 17 -0.40 18.48 -4.54
C CYS A 17 -0.82 17.90 -5.90
N GLY A 18 -0.51 18.62 -6.98
CA GLY A 18 0.00 17.96 -8.17
C GLY A 18 1.38 17.42 -7.80
N GLN A 19 1.43 16.29 -7.10
CA GLN A 19 2.70 15.64 -6.76
C GLN A 19 3.36 15.23 -8.08
N ASN A 20 4.43 15.95 -8.43
CA ASN A 20 5.34 15.50 -9.47
C ASN A 20 5.90 14.15 -9.03
N ALA A 21 6.02 13.21 -9.96
CA ALA A 21 6.58 11.89 -9.65
C ALA A 21 8.00 12.06 -9.09
N THR A 22 8.24 11.46 -7.93
CA THR A 22 9.55 11.47 -7.27
C THR A 22 10.31 10.23 -7.70
N GLU A 23 11.48 10.43 -8.32
CA GLU A 23 12.39 9.32 -8.62
C GLU A 23 12.84 8.66 -7.31
N MET A 24 12.74 7.33 -7.29
CA MET A 24 13.10 6.53 -6.14
C MET A 24 14.41 5.80 -6.40
N LYS A 25 15.19 5.58 -5.34
CA LYS A 25 16.37 4.73 -5.40
C LYS A 25 16.01 3.34 -4.90
N THR A 26 15.98 2.35 -5.80
CA THR A 26 15.84 0.94 -5.42
C THR A 26 16.97 0.53 -4.46
N PRO A 27 16.66 -0.02 -3.27
CA PRO A 27 17.69 -0.55 -2.37
C PRO A 27 18.48 -1.70 -3.00
N GLU A 28 19.77 -1.82 -2.69
CA GLU A 28 20.67 -2.81 -3.31
C GLU A 28 20.20 -4.27 -3.08
N ASN A 29 19.58 -4.55 -1.92
CA ASN A 29 19.05 -5.87 -1.57
C ASN A 29 17.58 -6.07 -1.95
N ALA A 30 16.95 -5.17 -2.71
CA ALA A 30 15.52 -5.27 -3.03
C ALA A 30 15.19 -6.58 -3.77
N ASN A 31 16.03 -7.00 -4.71
CA ASN A 31 15.81 -8.24 -5.47
C ASN A 31 15.84 -9.50 -4.60
N GLU A 32 16.73 -9.55 -3.60
CA GLU A 32 16.77 -10.65 -2.63
C GLU A 32 15.48 -10.65 -1.79
N LYS A 33 15.09 -9.49 -1.25
CA LYS A 33 13.85 -9.36 -0.47
C LYS A 33 12.59 -9.71 -1.26
N PHE A 34 12.52 -9.38 -2.56
CA PHE A 34 11.41 -9.82 -3.41
C PHE A 34 11.39 -11.34 -3.58
N ALA A 35 12.55 -11.98 -3.76
CA ALA A 35 12.63 -13.43 -3.86
C ALA A 35 12.19 -14.11 -2.54
N GLU A 36 12.63 -13.60 -1.40
CA GLU A 36 12.17 -14.04 -0.07
C GLU A 36 10.66 -13.85 0.08
N PHE A 37 10.14 -12.66 -0.25
CA PHE A 37 8.72 -12.36 -0.17
C PHE A 37 7.89 -13.29 -1.04
N ILE A 38 8.29 -13.54 -2.29
CA ILE A 38 7.53 -14.39 -3.23
C ILE A 38 7.50 -15.85 -2.73
N THR A 39 8.60 -16.34 -2.18
CA THR A 39 8.72 -17.72 -1.68
C THR A 39 8.08 -17.93 -0.30
N LYS A 40 7.94 -16.87 0.51
CA LYS A 40 7.24 -16.89 1.81
C LYS A 40 5.82 -17.44 1.65
N LYS A 41 5.46 -18.39 2.51
CA LYS A 41 4.10 -18.94 2.64
C LYS A 41 3.16 -17.83 3.11
N LYS A 42 2.04 -17.62 2.41
CA LYS A 42 1.10 -16.53 2.68
C LYS A 42 -0.21 -17.03 3.30
N PHE A 43 -0.89 -16.11 3.97
CA PHE A 43 -2.19 -16.34 4.61
C PHE A 43 -2.18 -17.55 5.56
N VAL A 44 -1.10 -17.67 6.33
CA VAL A 44 -0.94 -18.61 7.45
C VAL A 44 -1.02 -17.85 8.76
N GLU A 45 -1.36 -18.58 9.83
CA GLU A 45 -1.34 -18.06 11.19
C GLU A 45 0.02 -17.42 11.50
N GLU A 46 0.00 -16.14 11.89
CA GLU A 46 1.19 -15.39 12.27
C GLU A 46 0.79 -14.22 13.18
N ASN A 47 1.45 -14.10 14.33
CA ASN A 47 1.17 -13.08 15.35
C ASN A 47 -0.31 -13.09 15.79
N PHE A 48 -1.08 -12.08 15.38
CA PHE A 48 -2.51 -11.93 15.71
C PHE A 48 -3.43 -12.32 14.55
N TYR A 49 -2.88 -12.63 13.38
CA TYR A 49 -3.67 -13.08 12.23
C TYR A 49 -3.85 -14.60 12.33
N PRO A 50 -5.10 -15.12 12.41
CA PRO A 50 -5.35 -16.55 12.63
C PRO A 50 -5.07 -17.43 11.41
N GLY A 51 -4.77 -16.83 10.25
CA GLY A 51 -4.72 -17.53 8.98
C GLY A 51 -6.06 -17.47 8.26
N ILE A 52 -6.03 -17.70 6.93
CA ILE A 52 -7.23 -17.65 6.11
C ILE A 52 -8.24 -18.71 6.52
N ALA A 53 -9.51 -18.30 6.65
CA ALA A 53 -10.58 -19.19 7.09
C ALA A 53 -10.89 -20.29 6.05
N ASP A 54 -10.99 -19.93 4.77
CA ASP A 54 -11.13 -20.91 3.67
C ASP A 54 -9.77 -21.22 3.04
N GLU A 55 -9.21 -22.35 3.48
CA GLU A 55 -7.97 -22.94 2.94
C GLU A 55 -7.94 -23.06 1.42
N LYS A 56 -9.09 -23.22 0.75
CA LYS A 56 -9.16 -23.32 -0.71
C LYS A 56 -8.85 -21.99 -1.40
N MET A 57 -9.07 -20.87 -0.72
CA MET A 57 -8.79 -19.53 -1.23
C MET A 57 -7.31 -19.14 -1.08
N ARG A 58 -6.56 -19.82 -0.19
CA ARG A 58 -5.13 -19.54 0.03
C ARG A 58 -4.32 -19.50 -1.26
N PRO A 59 -4.34 -20.50 -2.17
CA PRO A 59 -3.57 -20.44 -3.40
C PRO A 59 -3.98 -19.26 -4.29
N VAL A 60 -5.27 -18.94 -4.34
CA VAL A 60 -5.80 -17.81 -5.14
C VAL A 60 -5.27 -16.48 -4.62
N PHE A 61 -5.36 -16.23 -3.30
CA PHE A 61 -4.90 -14.98 -2.72
C PHE A 61 -3.37 -14.89 -2.71
N THR A 62 -2.67 -16.00 -2.48
CA THR A 62 -1.21 -16.08 -2.57
C THR A 62 -0.72 -15.68 -3.95
N GLU A 63 -1.35 -16.20 -5.00
CA GLU A 63 -1.02 -15.86 -6.38
C GLU A 63 -1.25 -14.37 -6.66
N LYS A 64 -2.41 -13.82 -6.27
CA LYS A 64 -2.69 -12.38 -6.43
C LYS A 64 -1.64 -11.51 -5.72
N ILE A 65 -1.22 -11.84 -4.50
CA ILE A 65 -0.15 -11.10 -3.79
C ILE A 65 1.22 -11.26 -4.48
N ASN A 66 1.57 -12.46 -4.94
CA ASN A 66 2.82 -12.69 -5.67
C ASN A 66 2.89 -11.91 -6.99
N GLN A 67 1.76 -11.72 -7.66
CA GLN A 67 1.68 -10.85 -8.84
C GLN A 67 1.96 -9.39 -8.49
N ILE A 68 1.48 -8.88 -7.34
CA ILE A 68 1.82 -7.53 -6.87
C ILE A 68 3.31 -7.41 -6.59
N ALA A 69 3.91 -8.41 -5.93
CA ALA A 69 5.36 -8.43 -5.70
C ALA A 69 6.16 -8.40 -7.00
N SER A 70 5.71 -9.14 -8.02
CA SER A 70 6.32 -9.17 -9.34
C SER A 70 6.19 -7.82 -10.07
N ASP A 71 5.05 -7.15 -9.93
CA ASP A 71 4.84 -5.79 -10.45
C ASP A 71 5.79 -4.79 -9.78
N PHE A 72 5.93 -4.84 -8.45
CA PHE A 72 6.87 -4.00 -7.71
C PHE A 72 8.31 -4.25 -8.14
N LYS A 73 8.70 -5.52 -8.24
CA LYS A 73 10.04 -5.91 -8.74
C LYS A 73 10.30 -5.36 -10.14
N THR A 74 9.32 -5.43 -11.04
CA THR A 74 9.44 -4.89 -12.40
C THR A 74 9.68 -3.38 -12.39
N VAL A 75 8.99 -2.63 -11.52
CA VAL A 75 9.25 -1.20 -11.35
C VAL A 75 10.66 -0.98 -10.78
N ALA A 76 11.04 -1.72 -9.75
CA ALA A 76 12.35 -1.60 -9.09
C ALA A 76 13.54 -1.87 -10.03
N GLU A 77 13.36 -2.73 -11.04
CA GLU A 77 14.34 -3.06 -12.08
C GLU A 77 14.30 -2.11 -13.29
N SER A 78 13.38 -1.15 -13.32
CA SER A 78 13.31 -0.14 -14.39
C SER A 78 14.45 0.89 -14.28
N GLU A 79 14.71 1.62 -15.36
CA GLU A 79 15.81 2.60 -15.40
C GLU A 79 15.61 3.76 -14.40
N LYS A 80 14.36 4.20 -14.21
CA LYS A 80 13.99 5.35 -13.36
C LYS A 80 12.67 5.08 -12.63
N PRO A 81 12.68 4.22 -11.58
CA PRO A 81 11.49 3.98 -10.80
C PRO A 81 11.02 5.27 -10.13
N THR A 82 9.71 5.48 -10.07
CA THR A 82 9.12 6.61 -9.35
C THR A 82 8.06 6.14 -8.36
N ASP A 83 7.81 6.95 -7.34
CA ASP A 83 6.70 6.75 -6.40
C ASP A 83 5.38 6.50 -7.13
N LYS A 84 5.09 7.27 -8.18
CA LYS A 84 3.90 7.16 -9.02
C LYS A 84 3.81 5.81 -9.72
N ASN A 85 4.93 5.23 -10.18
CA ASN A 85 4.91 3.90 -10.78
C ASN A 85 4.49 2.85 -9.75
N TYR A 86 4.99 2.93 -8.51
CA TYR A 86 4.54 2.03 -7.45
C TYR A 86 3.08 2.28 -7.05
N GLN A 87 2.63 3.53 -6.94
CA GLN A 87 1.23 3.85 -6.66
C GLN A 87 0.29 3.21 -7.69
N GLU A 88 0.65 3.27 -8.97
CA GLU A 88 -0.10 2.61 -10.05
C GLU A 88 -0.14 1.09 -9.85
N LYS A 89 0.97 0.46 -9.48
CA LYS A 89 1.03 -0.98 -9.21
C LYS A 89 0.23 -1.39 -7.98
N ILE A 90 0.17 -0.56 -6.94
CA ILE A 90 -0.73 -0.77 -5.80
C ILE A 90 -2.19 -0.81 -6.28
N GLY A 91 -2.62 0.19 -7.06
CA GLY A 91 -4.00 0.26 -7.56
C GLY A 91 -4.37 -0.94 -8.44
N ILE A 92 -3.49 -1.32 -9.38
CA ILE A 92 -3.67 -2.52 -10.20
C ILE A 92 -3.73 -3.77 -9.32
N GLY A 93 -2.82 -3.88 -8.35
CA GLY A 93 -2.75 -4.98 -7.39
C GLY A 93 -4.03 -5.19 -6.61
N LEU A 94 -4.54 -4.13 -5.99
CA LEU A 94 -5.78 -4.16 -5.21
C LEU A 94 -6.98 -4.52 -6.10
N SER A 95 -7.01 -4.03 -7.35
CA SER A 95 -8.10 -4.35 -8.29
C SER A 95 -8.19 -5.84 -8.63
N ARG A 96 -7.08 -6.61 -8.49
CA ARG A 96 -7.09 -8.06 -8.69
C ARG A 96 -7.94 -8.80 -7.66
N PHE A 97 -8.30 -8.18 -6.55
CA PHE A 97 -9.18 -8.77 -5.54
C PHE A 97 -10.65 -8.42 -5.74
N ALA A 98 -11.00 -7.60 -6.74
CA ALA A 98 -12.39 -7.14 -6.93
C ALA A 98 -13.40 -8.28 -7.16
N ASP A 99 -12.95 -9.38 -7.78
CA ASP A 99 -13.74 -10.59 -8.03
C ASP A 99 -13.96 -11.46 -6.79
N VAL A 100 -13.14 -11.27 -5.75
CA VAL A 100 -13.12 -12.07 -4.52
C VAL A 100 -13.20 -11.21 -3.26
N TYR A 101 -13.62 -9.95 -3.39
CA TYR A 101 -13.53 -8.98 -2.30
C TYR A 101 -14.51 -9.31 -1.17
N LEU A 102 -15.68 -9.87 -1.50
CA LEU A 102 -16.70 -10.24 -0.51
C LEU A 102 -16.33 -11.50 0.27
N GLU A 103 -15.41 -12.29 -0.27
CA GLU A 103 -14.84 -13.50 0.32
C GLU A 103 -13.71 -13.17 1.31
N LEU A 104 -13.17 -11.94 1.28
CA LEU A 104 -12.22 -11.48 2.27
C LEU A 104 -12.95 -10.97 3.52
N ASP A 105 -12.76 -11.65 4.64
CA ASP A 105 -13.13 -11.08 5.92
C ASP A 105 -12.24 -9.87 6.25
N THR A 106 -12.49 -9.25 7.40
CA THR A 106 -11.75 -8.07 7.83
C THR A 106 -10.26 -8.39 8.05
N GLU A 107 -9.95 -9.54 8.64
CA GLU A 107 -8.58 -9.93 8.97
C GLU A 107 -7.78 -10.30 7.71
N ASP A 108 -8.42 -10.93 6.73
CA ASP A 108 -7.83 -11.21 5.42
C ASP A 108 -7.55 -9.93 4.62
N ARG A 109 -8.44 -8.93 4.69
CA ARG A 109 -8.21 -7.60 4.10
C ARG A 109 -7.03 -6.89 4.75
N GLU A 110 -6.96 -6.89 6.08
CA GLU A 110 -5.81 -6.35 6.82
C GLU A 110 -4.53 -7.06 6.40
N ARG A 111 -4.58 -8.39 6.25
CA ARG A 111 -3.42 -9.17 5.84
C ARG A 111 -2.94 -8.84 4.43
N VAL A 112 -3.85 -8.61 3.49
CA VAL A 112 -3.53 -8.10 2.15
C VAL A 112 -2.83 -6.73 2.24
N CYS A 113 -3.36 -5.82 3.06
CA CYS A 113 -2.74 -4.51 3.28
C CYS A 113 -1.32 -4.64 3.84
N THR A 114 -1.11 -5.46 4.88
CA THR A 114 0.22 -5.71 5.46
C THR A 114 1.20 -6.29 4.45
N TYR A 115 0.76 -7.18 3.56
CA TYR A 115 1.64 -7.68 2.49
C TYR A 115 2.07 -6.58 1.52
N ILE A 116 1.19 -5.63 1.21
CA ILE A 116 1.55 -4.50 0.35
C ILE A 116 2.47 -3.54 1.11
N GLU A 117 2.27 -3.33 2.41
CA GLU A 117 3.19 -2.57 3.26
C GLU A 117 4.59 -3.20 3.32
N GLU A 118 4.70 -4.53 3.45
CA GLU A 118 5.98 -5.25 3.35
C GLU A 118 6.66 -4.96 1.99
N LEU A 119 5.90 -4.94 0.88
CA LEU A 119 6.43 -4.60 -0.45
C LEU A 119 6.85 -3.12 -0.58
N MET A 120 6.10 -2.21 0.05
CA MET A 120 6.44 -0.80 0.14
C MET A 120 7.77 -0.59 0.89
N ASP A 121 7.97 -1.31 1.98
CA ASP A 121 9.22 -1.27 2.75
C ASP A 121 10.42 -1.79 1.96
N ILE A 122 10.24 -2.79 1.08
CA ILE A 122 11.30 -3.30 0.21
C ILE A 122 11.85 -2.19 -0.71
N VAL A 123 10.99 -1.29 -1.19
CA VAL A 123 11.35 -0.24 -2.14
C VAL A 123 11.50 1.15 -1.50
N GLY A 124 11.20 1.28 -0.21
CA GLY A 124 11.22 2.55 0.52
C GLY A 124 10.07 3.49 0.16
N LEU A 125 8.89 2.97 -0.19
CA LEU A 125 7.71 3.78 -0.47
C LEU A 125 6.99 4.14 0.84
N GLU A 126 6.96 5.42 1.19
CA GLU A 126 6.47 5.88 2.51
C GLU A 126 4.95 5.81 2.68
N SER A 127 4.18 5.81 1.59
CA SER A 127 2.72 5.88 1.64
C SER A 127 2.07 5.18 0.47
N SER A 128 0.84 4.69 0.67
CA SER A 128 -0.02 4.15 -0.39
C SER A 128 -1.00 5.18 -0.96
N ASN A 129 -0.85 6.47 -0.60
CA ASN A 129 -1.79 7.53 -0.95
C ASN A 129 -3.26 7.21 -0.59
N GLY A 130 -3.46 6.50 0.51
CA GLY A 130 -4.79 6.11 1.00
C GLY A 130 -5.44 4.93 0.27
N GLN A 131 -4.78 4.34 -0.72
CA GLN A 131 -5.31 3.20 -1.48
C GLN A 131 -5.57 1.98 -0.59
N LEU A 132 -4.68 1.70 0.38
CA LEU A 132 -4.87 0.59 1.33
C LEU A 132 -6.07 0.82 2.26
N ASN A 133 -6.24 2.05 2.77
CA ASN A 133 -7.42 2.38 3.58
C ASN A 133 -8.71 2.22 2.77
N LYS A 134 -8.73 2.71 1.53
CA LYS A 134 -9.88 2.56 0.65
C LYS A 134 -10.22 1.10 0.37
N PHE A 135 -9.20 0.25 0.17
CA PHE A 135 -9.39 -1.18 0.02
C PHE A 135 -9.92 -1.84 1.29
N MET A 136 -9.36 -1.49 2.46
CA MET A 136 -9.75 -2.07 3.74
C MET A 136 -11.25 -1.86 4.04
N TYR A 137 -11.73 -0.63 3.84
CA TYR A 137 -13.10 -0.24 4.19
C TYR A 137 -14.10 -0.33 3.04
N GLY A 138 -13.64 -0.45 1.79
CA GLY A 138 -14.48 -0.40 0.59
C GLY A 138 -14.94 1.01 0.20
N PHE A 139 -14.54 2.04 0.96
CA PHE A 139 -14.78 3.46 0.73
C PHE A 139 -13.63 4.27 1.32
N ASP A 140 -13.50 5.56 0.99
CA ASP A 140 -12.50 6.44 1.63
C ASP A 140 -13.05 6.99 2.96
N PRO A 141 -12.47 6.64 4.12
CA PRO A 141 -12.94 7.15 5.41
C PRO A 141 -12.90 8.68 5.52
N LYS A 142 -11.96 9.33 4.82
CA LYS A 142 -11.81 10.79 4.82
C LYS A 142 -12.89 11.50 4.01
N GLU A 143 -13.62 10.78 3.17
CA GLU A 143 -14.82 11.31 2.50
C GLU A 143 -16.03 11.29 3.44
N VAL A 144 -16.07 10.36 4.40
CA VAL A 144 -17.17 10.24 5.37
C VAL A 144 -17.12 11.32 6.45
N GLU A 145 -15.92 11.76 6.88
CA GLU A 145 -15.74 12.83 7.87
C GLU A 145 -16.16 14.24 7.39
N LYS A 146 -16.42 14.41 6.09
CA LYS A 146 -16.77 15.72 5.49
C LYS A 146 -18.27 16.00 5.43
N ASN A 147 -19.11 15.11 5.96
CA ASN A 147 -20.57 15.22 5.99
C ASN A 147 -21.09 15.33 7.43
#